data_AF-A0A7C1V9Z3-F1
#
_entry.id   AF-A0A7C1V9Z3-F1
#
_cell.length_a   1.000
_cell.length_b   1.000
_cell.length_c   1.000
_cell.angle_alpha   90.00
_cell.angle_beta   90.00
_cell.angle_gamma   90.00
#
_symmetry.space_group_name_H-M   'P 1'
#
loop_
_entity.id
_entity.type
_entity.pdbx_description
1 polymer ?
#
loop_
_entity_poly.entity_id
_entity_poly.type
_entity_poly.pdbx_seq_one_letter_code
_entity_poly.pdbx_strand_id
1 'polypeptide(L)'
;MIIVNTEKIQGKKISEALGIARGSTVRARNIGRDIFAGLKNLIGGEISEYTKLLADAREEALSRMILDANRMGADAIVNVRFTTSTVMQGCSEILAYGTAVKF
;
A
#
# COMPACT_ATOMS: atom_id res chain seq x y z
N MET A 1 -6.00 -15.49 2.02
CA MET A 1 -6.88 -14.31 2.19
C MET A 1 -7.12 -13.68 0.82
N ILE A 2 -8.36 -13.41 0.45
CA ILE A 2 -8.69 -12.75 -0.83
C ILE A 2 -8.56 -11.24 -0.66
N ILE A 3 -8.00 -10.54 -1.65
CA ILE A 3 -7.75 -9.10 -1.58
C ILE A 3 -8.23 -8.50 -2.90
N VAL A 4 -9.20 -7.59 -2.83
CA VAL A 4 -9.79 -6.97 -4.03
C VAL A 4 -10.06 -5.49 -3.82
N ASN A 5 -10.03 -4.71 -4.90
CA ASN A 5 -10.41 -3.31 -4.89
C ASN A 5 -11.92 -3.09 -5.11
N THR A 6 -12.69 -4.16 -5.37
CA THR A 6 -14.14 -4.15 -5.42
C THR A 6 -14.75 -4.28 -4.03
N GLU A 7 -15.96 -3.78 -3.82
CA GLU A 7 -16.67 -3.88 -2.53
C GLU A 7 -17.18 -5.29 -2.23
N LYS A 8 -17.35 -6.12 -3.26
CA LYS A 8 -17.93 -7.46 -3.19
C LYS A 8 -17.11 -8.44 -4.03
N ILE A 9 -17.20 -9.72 -3.68
CA ILE A 9 -16.60 -10.82 -4.43
C ILE A 9 -17.73 -11.67 -5.02
N GLN A 10 -17.74 -11.85 -6.34
CA GLN A 10 -18.78 -12.63 -7.01
C GLN A 10 -18.80 -14.07 -6.49
N GLY A 11 -19.99 -14.59 -6.19
CA GLY A 11 -20.17 -15.94 -5.65
C GLY A 11 -19.85 -16.09 -4.16
N LYS A 12 -19.52 -15.00 -3.44
CA LYS A 12 -19.31 -15.01 -1.99
C LYS A 12 -20.17 -13.96 -1.31
N LYS A 13 -20.96 -14.37 -0.29
CA LYS A 13 -21.77 -13.46 0.52
C LYS A 13 -20.96 -13.09 1.76
N ILE A 14 -20.77 -11.80 2.01
CA ILE A 14 -20.12 -11.32 3.25
C ILE A 14 -21.09 -11.57 4.42
N SER A 15 -20.64 -12.33 5.42
CA SER A 15 -21.40 -12.65 6.64
C SER A 15 -21.17 -11.61 7.74
N GLU A 16 -19.95 -11.07 7.83
CA GLU A 16 -19.53 -10.12 8.86
C GLU A 16 -18.47 -9.16 8.31
N ALA A 17 -18.57 -7.88 8.68
CA ALA A 17 -17.53 -6.88 8.48
C ALA A 17 -16.76 -6.68 9.79
N LEU A 18 -15.48 -7.01 9.80
CA LEU A 18 -14.63 -7.03 10.99
C LEU A 18 -13.99 -5.67 11.30
N GLY A 19 -14.15 -4.69 10.40
CA GLY A 19 -13.60 -3.35 10.51
C GLY A 19 -12.55 -3.04 9.44
N ILE A 20 -11.79 -1.98 9.67
CA ILE A 20 -10.77 -1.50 8.74
C ILE A 20 -9.46 -2.25 9.00
N ALA A 21 -9.00 -3.02 8.03
CA ALA A 21 -7.62 -3.50 7.99
C ALA A 21 -6.74 -2.42 7.39
N ARG A 22 -5.57 -2.18 8.01
CA ARG A 22 -4.64 -1.16 7.54
C ARG A 22 -3.19 -1.54 7.75
N GLY A 23 -2.33 -1.03 6.87
CA GLY A 23 -0.89 -1.14 7.00
C GLY A 23 -0.23 0.04 6.31
N SER A 24 0.73 0.68 6.98
CA SER A 24 1.47 1.79 6.40
C SER A 24 2.97 1.62 6.54
N THR A 25 3.71 2.34 5.70
CA THR A 25 5.15 2.47 5.80
C THR A 25 5.59 3.87 5.40
N VAL A 26 6.66 4.38 6.01
CA VAL A 26 7.25 5.68 5.71
C VAL A 26 8.60 5.46 5.04
N ARG A 27 8.83 6.15 3.93
CA ARG A 27 10.12 6.14 3.22
C ARG A 27 10.73 7.52 3.17
N ALA A 28 12.01 7.60 3.55
CA ALA A 28 12.82 8.80 3.37
C ALA A 28 13.38 8.87 1.94
N ARG A 29 13.28 10.05 1.34
CA ARG A 29 13.80 10.45 0.03
C ARG A 29 15.32 10.60 0.01
N ASN A 30 16.04 10.36 1.11
CA ASN A 30 17.50 10.52 1.16
C ASN A 30 18.25 9.59 0.18
N ILE A 31 17.61 8.54 -0.35
CA ILE A 31 18.11 7.74 -1.48
C ILE A 31 18.23 8.57 -2.78
N GLY A 32 17.47 9.67 -2.89
CA GLY A 32 17.33 10.46 -4.11
C GLY A 32 18.41 11.47 -4.42
N ARG A 33 19.16 11.93 -3.41
CA ARG A 33 20.16 13.00 -3.60
C ARG A 33 21.29 12.54 -4.52
N ASP A 34 21.70 11.28 -4.40
CA ASP A 34 22.74 10.68 -5.25
C ASP A 34 22.19 10.28 -6.63
N ILE A 35 20.93 9.87 -6.72
CA ILE A 35 20.25 9.52 -7.99
C ILE A 35 20.04 10.76 -8.86
N PHE A 36 19.59 11.88 -8.29
CA PHE A 36 19.37 13.15 -9.03
C PHE A 36 20.67 13.72 -9.62
N ALA A 37 21.83 13.46 -9.02
CA ALA A 37 23.12 13.87 -9.57
C ALA A 37 23.45 13.13 -10.88
N GLY A 38 23.02 11.87 -11.02
CA GLY A 38 23.16 11.07 -12.25
C GLY A 38 22.03 11.28 -13.28
N LEU A 39 20.89 11.85 -12.86
CA LEU A 39 19.68 11.97 -13.67
C LEU A 39 19.51 13.29 -14.45
N LYS A 40 20.49 14.21 -14.39
CA LYS A 40 20.43 15.55 -15.01
C LYS A 40 20.05 15.59 -16.49
N ASN A 41 20.08 14.45 -17.20
CA ASN A 41 19.76 14.33 -18.63
C ASN A 41 18.41 13.64 -18.95
N LEU A 42 17.64 13.18 -17.96
CA LEU A 42 16.35 12.50 -18.21
C LEU A 42 15.21 13.52 -18.32
N ILE A 43 14.91 13.93 -19.55
CA ILE A 43 13.71 14.71 -19.87
C ILE A 43 12.52 13.75 -19.90
N GLY A 44 11.63 13.86 -18.89
CA GLY A 44 10.27 13.31 -18.93
C GLY A 44 10.11 11.79 -18.71
N GLY A 45 11.16 11.07 -18.32
CA GLY A 45 11.12 9.62 -18.09
C GLY A 45 10.82 9.20 -16.64
N GLU A 46 10.46 7.93 -16.47
CA GLU A 46 10.34 7.28 -15.15
C GLU A 46 11.68 7.29 -14.41
N ILE A 47 11.66 7.59 -13.11
CA ILE A 47 12.85 7.45 -12.26
C ILE A 47 12.83 6.05 -11.64
N SER A 48 13.43 5.08 -12.35
CA SER A 48 13.35 3.64 -12.03
C SER A 48 13.62 3.30 -10.56
N GLU A 49 14.64 3.90 -9.94
CA GLU A 49 14.97 3.66 -8.53
C GLU A 49 13.88 4.16 -7.57
N TYR A 50 13.24 5.30 -7.87
CA TYR A 50 12.10 5.77 -7.09
C TYR A 50 10.86 4.91 -7.33
N THR A 51 10.63 4.44 -8.56
CA THR A 51 9.54 3.50 -8.84
C THR A 51 9.72 2.21 -8.06
N LYS A 52 10.93 1.66 -8.04
CA LYS A 52 11.29 0.48 -7.27
C LYS A 52 11.06 0.70 -5.78
N LEU A 53 11.54 1.83 -5.24
CA LEU A 53 11.32 2.20 -3.84
C LEU A 53 9.83 2.30 -3.49
N LEU A 54 9.01 2.89 -4.36
CA LEU A 54 7.57 2.99 -4.17
C LEU A 54 6.87 1.62 -4.31
N ALA A 55 7.36 0.74 -5.17
CA ALA A 55 6.86 -0.63 -5.26
C ALA A 55 7.13 -1.41 -3.98
N ASP A 56 8.36 -1.38 -3.48
CA ASP A 56 8.75 -2.04 -2.23
C ASP A 56 7.95 -1.50 -1.03
N ALA A 57 7.70 -0.19 -1.01
CA ALA A 57 6.88 0.44 0.02
C ALA A 57 5.40 0.02 -0.05
N ARG A 58 4.84 -0.15 -1.25
CA ARG A 58 3.47 -0.68 -1.43
C ARG A 58 3.35 -2.12 -0.95
N GLU A 59 4.33 -2.97 -1.27
CA GLU A 59 4.35 -4.37 -0.80
C GLU A 59 4.45 -4.46 0.73
N GLU A 60 5.28 -3.61 1.36
CA GLU A 60 5.36 -3.57 2.83
C GLU A 60 4.06 -3.11 3.49
N ALA A 61 3.44 -2.04 2.96
CA ALA A 61 2.15 -1.54 3.45
C ALA A 61 1.05 -2.60 3.29
N LEU A 62 1.00 -3.26 2.13
CA LEU A 62 0.07 -4.35 1.83
C LEU A 62 0.25 -5.53 2.78
N SER A 63 1.50 -5.98 2.99
CA SER A 63 1.83 -7.05 3.91
C SER A 63 1.36 -6.75 5.34
N ARG A 64 1.57 -5.52 5.82
CA ARG A 64 1.08 -5.07 7.14
C ARG A 64 -0.44 -5.06 7.23
N MET A 65 -1.13 -4.62 6.18
CA MET A 65 -2.60 -4.65 6.11
C MET A 65 -3.15 -6.09 6.16
N ILE A 66 -2.48 -7.02 5.48
CA ILE A 66 -2.83 -8.45 5.52
C ILE A 66 -2.64 -9.03 6.92
N LEU A 67 -1.51 -8.71 7.58
CA LEU A 67 -1.27 -9.14 8.96
C LEU A 67 -2.33 -8.59 9.93
N ASP A 68 -2.75 -7.35 9.75
CA ASP A 68 -3.82 -6.73 10.53
C ASP A 68 -5.16 -7.45 10.33
N ALA A 69 -5.55 -7.70 9.08
CA ALA A 69 -6.76 -8.47 8.76
C ALA A 69 -6.71 -9.92 9.30
N ASN A 70 -5.54 -10.57 9.27
CA ASN A 70 -5.36 -11.91 9.83
C ASN A 70 -5.61 -11.93 11.34
N ARG A 71 -5.17 -10.89 12.07
CA ARG A 71 -5.44 -10.76 13.52
C ARG A 71 -6.93 -10.61 13.83
N MET A 72 -7.71 -10.08 12.89
CA MET A 72 -9.17 -10.01 12.99
C MET A 72 -9.86 -11.34 12.63
N GLY A 73 -9.11 -12.32 12.08
CA GLY A 73 -9.67 -13.57 11.58
C GLY A 73 -10.44 -13.40 10.27
N ALA A 74 -10.02 -12.47 9.41
CA ALA A 74 -10.69 -12.19 8.14
C ALA A 74 -10.38 -13.24 7.07
N ASP A 75 -11.37 -13.57 6.25
CA ASP A 75 -11.20 -14.40 5.05
C ASP A 75 -10.72 -13.57 3.85
N ALA A 76 -11.13 -12.29 3.82
CA ALA A 76 -10.80 -11.36 2.76
C ALA A 76 -10.69 -9.90 3.24
N ILE A 77 -10.06 -9.08 2.40
CA ILE A 77 -10.08 -7.63 2.48
C ILE A 77 -10.69 -7.11 1.18
N VAL A 78 -11.83 -6.44 1.27
CA VAL A 78 -12.52 -5.81 0.13
C VAL A 78 -12.29 -4.30 0.12
N ASN A 79 -12.61 -3.69 -1.01
CA ASN A 79 -12.51 -2.25 -1.21
C ASN A 79 -11.12 -1.69 -0.90
N VAL A 80 -10.07 -2.44 -1.23
CA VAL A 80 -8.68 -2.04 -0.95
C VAL A 80 -8.31 -0.75 -1.69
N ARG A 81 -7.62 0.14 -0.99
CA ARG A 81 -7.10 1.41 -1.48
C ARG A 81 -5.67 1.60 -0.99
N PHE A 82 -4.91 2.33 -1.80
CA PHE A 82 -3.63 2.90 -1.41
C PHE A 82 -3.76 4.41 -1.37
N THR A 83 -3.18 5.03 -0.36
CA THR A 83 -2.99 6.47 -0.30
C THR A 83 -1.52 6.78 0.01
N THR A 84 -1.05 7.93 -0.47
CA THR A 84 0.29 8.43 -0.21
C THR A 84 0.19 9.82 0.37
N SER A 85 0.98 10.11 1.40
CA SER A 85 0.97 11.42 2.06
C SER A 85 2.39 11.83 2.44
N THR A 86 2.69 13.12 2.30
CA THR A 86 3.98 13.65 2.78
C THR A 86 3.85 13.87 4.29
N VAL A 87 4.67 13.17 5.07
CA VAL A 87 4.63 13.24 6.55
C VAL A 87 5.61 14.27 7.10
N MET A 88 6.73 14.48 6.40
CA MET A 88 7.70 15.54 6.67
C MET A 88 8.50 15.83 5.40
N GLN A 89 9.30 16.89 5.41
CA GLN A 89 10.17 17.21 4.28
C GLN A 89 11.06 16.01 3.96
N GLY A 90 10.98 15.53 2.71
CA GLY A 90 11.78 14.39 2.30
C GLY A 90 11.22 13.03 2.72
N CYS A 91 10.06 12.90 3.36
CA CYS A 91 9.50 11.59 3.71
C CYS A 91 8.03 11.47 3.32
N SER A 92 7.66 10.32 2.75
CA SER A 92 6.28 10.02 2.39
C SER A 92 5.83 8.71 3.02
N GLU A 93 4.60 8.70 3.52
CA GLU A 93 3.88 7.50 3.92
C GLU A 93 3.15 6.90 2.71
N ILE A 94 3.18 5.57 2.61
CA ILE A 94 2.23 4.80 1.83
C ILE A 94 1.35 4.02 2.81
N LEU A 95 0.04 4.21 2.73
CA LEU A 95 -0.97 3.51 3.52
C LEU A 95 -1.81 2.64 2.58
N ALA A 96 -1.86 1.34 2.87
CA ALA A 96 -2.83 0.40 2.33
C ALA A 96 -3.97 0.20 3.34
N TYR A 97 -5.21 0.27 2.90
CA TYR A 97 -6.37 0.01 3.75
C TYR A 97 -7.53 -0.60 2.98
N GLY A 98 -8.41 -1.30 3.69
CA GLY A 98 -9.64 -1.87 3.16
C GLY A 98 -10.52 -2.42 4.28
N THR A 99 -11.64 -3.05 3.92
CA THR A 99 -12.55 -3.65 4.90
C THR A 99 -12.25 -5.13 5.05
N ALA A 100 -11.87 -5.56 6.25
CA ALA A 100 -11.73 -6.97 6.61
C ALA A 100 -13.11 -7.61 6.75
N VAL A 101 -13.31 -8.77 6.12
CA VAL A 101 -14.61 -9.45 6.08
C VAL A 101 -14.49 -10.97 6.25
N LYS A 102 -15.56 -11.59 6.73
CA LYS A 102 -15.81 -13.04 6.66
C LYS A 102 -16.89 -13.37 5.65
N PHE A 103 -16.88 -14.59 5.14
CA PHE A 103 -17.95 -15.13 4.28
C PHE A 103 -18.95 -16.01 5.06
#